data_AF-A0A4R4Z9D7-F1
#
_entry.id   AF-A0A4R4Z9D7-F1
#
_cell.length_a   1.000
_cell.length_b   1.000
_cell.length_c   1.000
_cell.angle_alpha   90.00
_cell.angle_beta   90.00
_cell.angle_gamma   90.00
#
_symmetry.space_group_name_H-M   'P 1'
#
loop_
_entity.id
_entity.type
_entity.pdbx_description
1 polymer ?
#
loop_
_entity_poly.entity_id
_entity_poly.type
_entity_poly.pdbx_seq_one_letter_code
_entity_poly.pdbx_strand_id
1 'polypeptide(L)'
;MPIEIHSSSPAPATGSGTITTAAFSPPANSLLVAVVGASVSSPVISNSGTARTWTLRRQHASAAGVAIYTAPNPTALSNITVSIGTATGGLKVYVLTGQDPTNPIGVNGSGSSTQNNATVNGYVSTAVGSRGFAVAWDLSGNGLPTSTDEEAAWELFGLGGMGLAKASGVATAGETVTFNMDAGGTAAADWAWVALEIISASLDATIDAVEVEASAEVPAVAIESGQTVHSAAVEASAEVPAVELHAGQTADPDPVDAWAQVLEPDVVAGSAELVEPTVVDGAGDVPAPAITAEQHRTLTPDAVDASADVPDPDITAIRAWTLTPSTVEAQGLIPSPDVNVPVLPGDLITGDWQIEWAGQIYGGHGNVYRVLADSVEGWDNLPGLDSDSALRPSRHGAWPGKQLAQQREVSAIIAIDDPQTFAASLRALRRATRVQDGDGEQNLVIRTYGEALVTTGVVSAREIPTQHYGQGWAQVSVRWTCSDPRRYSLAQYSQVIPAGGTQSIANAGDVATSPRFRILGPAVNPVLVNVTLDRILGFDLTLTSGQLLEVNTQLGTVKIGETSYMSTLSAESVPVEDFIVDLDDNELAYEVDSGGAAGAECLWSDAYL
;
A
#
# COMPACT_ATOMS: atom_id res chain seq x y z
N MET A 1 5.85 -0.61 9.23
CA MET A 1 6.73 -1.76 9.60
C MET A 1 7.25 -1.57 11.03
N PRO A 2 7.45 -2.62 11.85
CA PRO A 2 7.96 -2.45 13.21
C PRO A 2 9.45 -2.03 13.21
N ILE A 3 9.85 -1.15 14.14
CA ILE A 3 11.25 -0.78 14.33
C ILE A 3 11.98 -1.89 15.10
N GLU A 4 12.99 -2.47 14.47
CA GLU A 4 13.82 -3.54 15.04
C GLU A 4 15.26 -3.08 15.28
N ILE A 5 15.84 -3.52 16.41
CA ILE A 5 17.27 -3.36 16.66
C ILE A 5 17.98 -4.56 16.01
N HIS A 6 18.67 -4.28 14.92
CA HIS A 6 19.37 -5.30 14.15
C HIS A 6 20.52 -5.91 14.97
N SER A 7 20.74 -7.22 14.81
CA SER A 7 21.72 -8.00 15.58
C SER A 7 23.17 -7.58 15.36
N SER A 8 23.45 -6.80 14.30
CA SER A 8 24.77 -6.19 14.07
C SER A 8 25.05 -4.98 14.94
N SER A 9 24.14 -4.54 15.81
CA SER A 9 24.40 -3.46 16.77
C SER A 9 25.56 -3.85 17.71
N PRO A 10 26.68 -3.09 17.73
CA PRO A 10 27.85 -3.46 18.53
C PRO A 10 27.58 -3.34 20.03
N ALA A 11 28.34 -4.07 20.85
CA ALA A 11 28.36 -3.88 22.31
C ALA A 11 28.77 -2.44 22.68
N PRO A 12 28.35 -1.92 23.86
CA PRO A 12 28.78 -0.59 24.31
C PRO A 12 30.32 -0.54 24.45
N ALA A 13 30.90 0.58 24.05
CA ALA A 13 32.32 0.87 24.19
C ALA A 13 32.54 1.93 25.26
N THR A 14 33.57 1.75 26.08
CA THR A 14 33.89 2.64 27.20
C THR A 14 35.38 2.93 27.24
N GLY A 15 35.75 4.08 27.79
CA GLY A 15 37.16 4.39 27.99
C GLY A 15 37.44 5.87 28.17
N SER A 16 38.73 6.19 28.16
CA SER A 16 39.27 7.55 28.21
C SER A 16 40.09 7.84 26.96
N GLY A 17 39.90 8.99 26.32
CA GLY A 17 40.48 9.32 25.02
C GLY A 17 39.47 9.10 23.91
N THR A 18 39.91 8.61 22.75
CA THR A 18 38.98 8.23 21.67
C THR A 18 38.28 6.93 22.05
N ILE A 19 36.96 6.94 22.12
CA ILE A 19 36.14 5.77 22.43
C ILE A 19 35.58 5.24 21.11
N THR A 20 35.89 3.99 20.77
CA THR A 20 35.56 3.36 19.49
C THR A 20 34.80 2.06 19.72
N THR A 21 33.69 1.86 19.02
CA THR A 21 32.94 0.60 19.05
C THR A 21 33.75 -0.56 18.47
N ALA A 22 33.38 -1.80 18.81
CA ALA A 22 33.76 -2.95 18.00
C ALA A 22 33.30 -2.76 16.54
N ALA A 23 33.97 -3.42 15.59
CA ALA A 23 33.58 -3.37 14.19
C ALA A 23 32.23 -4.08 13.96
N PHE A 24 31.38 -3.52 13.12
CA PHE A 24 30.07 -4.07 12.79
C PHE A 24 29.66 -3.74 11.35
N SER A 25 28.62 -4.43 10.86
CA SER A 25 28.14 -4.33 9.48
C SER A 25 26.64 -4.03 9.45
N PRO A 26 26.23 -2.75 9.33
CA PRO A 26 24.82 -2.40 9.22
C PRO A 26 24.27 -2.68 7.81
N PRO A 27 23.06 -3.27 7.68
CA PRO A 27 22.42 -3.49 6.39
C PRO A 27 22.01 -2.17 5.72
N ALA A 28 21.72 -2.22 4.42
CA ALA A 28 21.16 -1.08 3.69
C ALA A 28 19.82 -0.64 4.32
N ASN A 29 19.41 0.61 4.07
CA ASN A 29 18.17 1.20 4.58
C ASN A 29 18.01 1.15 6.11
N SER A 30 19.12 1.17 6.85
CA SER A 30 19.11 1.25 8.32
C SER A 30 19.33 2.69 8.81
N LEU A 31 18.97 2.94 10.07
CA LEU A 31 19.34 4.15 10.79
C LEU A 31 20.32 3.80 11.90
N LEU A 32 21.47 4.46 11.92
CA LEU A 32 22.42 4.34 13.02
C LEU A 32 22.05 5.36 14.09
N VAL A 33 21.78 4.90 15.31
CA VAL A 33 21.50 5.75 16.47
C VAL A 33 22.63 5.57 17.47
N ALA A 34 23.47 6.60 17.63
CA ALA A 34 24.56 6.62 18.58
C ALA A 34 24.12 7.36 19.84
N VAL A 35 24.14 6.65 20.96
CA VAL A 35 23.91 7.21 22.28
C VAL A 35 25.23 7.37 23.01
N VAL A 36 25.45 8.57 23.55
CA VAL A 36 26.74 8.97 24.12
C VAL A 36 26.53 9.53 25.50
N GLY A 37 27.25 8.98 26.47
CA GLY A 37 27.54 9.67 27.74
C GLY A 37 29.03 9.96 27.76
N ALA A 38 29.42 11.22 27.53
CA ALA A 38 30.83 11.65 27.58
C ALA A 38 31.08 12.88 28.49
N SER A 39 32.24 12.92 29.18
CA SER A 39 32.64 14.01 30.10
C SER A 39 32.90 15.36 29.39
N VAL A 40 32.39 15.49 28.16
CA VAL A 40 32.50 16.63 27.27
C VAL A 40 31.10 16.99 26.80
N SER A 41 30.82 18.29 26.74
CA SER A 41 29.51 18.81 26.40
C SER A 41 29.23 18.88 24.90
N SER A 42 30.07 18.31 24.02
CA SER A 42 29.84 18.26 22.56
C SER A 42 30.80 17.24 21.92
N PRO A 43 30.59 15.92 22.13
CA PRO A 43 31.46 14.91 21.56
C PRO A 43 31.40 14.95 20.02
N VAL A 44 32.56 14.97 19.36
CA VAL A 44 32.62 14.84 17.89
C VAL A 44 32.54 13.36 17.55
N ILE A 45 31.55 12.97 16.75
CA ILE A 45 31.33 11.59 16.32
C ILE A 45 31.77 11.40 14.87
N SER A 46 32.36 10.24 14.58
CA SER A 46 32.75 9.84 13.22
C SER A 46 32.69 8.32 13.09
N ASN A 47 32.73 7.83 11.85
CA ASN A 47 32.85 6.41 11.55
C ASN A 47 34.01 6.12 10.60
N SER A 48 34.55 4.90 10.67
CA SER A 48 35.51 4.39 9.69
C SER A 48 34.82 3.94 8.39
N GLY A 49 35.59 3.79 7.31
CA GLY A 49 35.06 3.45 5.99
C GLY A 49 34.37 4.64 5.33
N THR A 50 33.29 4.38 4.58
CA THR A 50 32.48 5.41 3.93
C THR A 50 31.87 6.34 4.98
N ALA A 51 32.21 7.63 4.92
CA ALA A 51 31.75 8.62 5.89
C ALA A 51 30.22 8.73 5.90
N ARG A 52 29.63 8.73 7.10
CA ARG A 52 28.21 9.04 7.31
C ARG A 52 28.07 10.41 7.96
N THR A 53 27.03 11.14 7.55
CA THR A 53 26.67 12.42 8.19
C THR A 53 25.93 12.12 9.48
N TRP A 54 26.58 12.40 10.60
CA TRP A 54 25.99 12.28 11.93
C TRP A 54 25.33 13.59 12.33
N THR A 55 24.03 13.54 12.62
CA THR A 55 23.25 14.68 13.07
C THR A 55 23.01 14.57 14.56
N LEU A 56 23.42 15.60 15.33
CA LEU A 56 23.06 15.72 16.74
C LEU A 56 21.56 15.97 16.84
N ARG A 57 20.82 15.09 17.52
CA ARG A 57 19.37 15.23 17.70
C ARG A 57 19.02 15.93 18.99
N ARG A 58 19.66 15.54 20.09
CA ARG A 58 19.43 16.16 21.38
C ARG A 58 20.65 15.97 22.29
N GLN A 59 20.84 16.95 23.16
CA GLN A 59 21.89 16.97 24.17
C GLN A 59 21.39 17.66 25.44
N HIS A 60 21.87 17.22 26.60
CA HIS A 60 21.67 17.91 27.87
C HIS A 60 22.81 18.91 28.13
N ALA A 61 22.47 20.13 28.59
CA ALA A 61 23.37 21.29 28.66
C ALA A 61 24.40 21.28 29.82
N SER A 62 24.52 20.18 30.57
CA SER A 62 25.47 20.05 31.69
C SER A 62 26.91 19.81 31.23
N ALA A 63 27.88 20.06 32.13
CA ALA A 63 29.32 19.87 31.88
C ALA A 63 29.71 18.42 31.52
N ALA A 64 28.88 17.44 31.88
CA ALA A 64 28.90 16.10 31.30
C ALA A 64 27.74 15.97 30.29
N GLY A 65 28.09 15.66 29.05
CA GLY A 65 27.16 15.65 27.93
C GLY A 65 26.63 14.26 27.67
N VAL A 66 25.36 14.05 28.00
CA VAL A 66 24.57 13.00 27.36
C VAL A 66 24.00 13.54 26.05
N ALA A 67 24.16 12.78 24.97
CA ALA A 67 23.75 13.19 23.64
C ALA A 67 23.34 11.99 22.78
N ILE A 68 22.39 12.22 21.86
CA ILE A 68 21.97 11.25 20.86
C ILE A 68 22.26 11.82 19.47
N TYR A 69 22.96 11.03 18.67
CA TYR A 69 23.25 11.31 17.26
C TYR A 69 22.58 10.26 16.39
N THR A 70 22.21 10.65 15.18
CA THR A 70 21.69 9.71 14.19
C THR A 70 22.38 9.88 12.85
N ALA A 71 22.56 8.79 12.11
CA ALA A 71 23.08 8.82 10.75
C ALA A 71 22.29 7.84 9.86
N PRO A 72 21.61 8.31 8.79
CA PRO A 72 20.99 7.43 7.81
C PRO A 72 22.03 6.55 7.09
N ASN A 73 21.71 5.28 6.86
CA ASN A 73 22.56 4.31 6.18
C ASN A 73 21.82 3.73 4.95
N PRO A 74 21.73 4.50 3.84
CA PRO A 74 21.01 4.06 2.64
C PRO A 74 21.66 2.84 1.98
N THR A 75 22.99 2.72 2.06
CA THR A 75 23.76 1.59 1.50
C THR A 75 24.36 0.74 2.60
N ALA A 76 24.42 -0.59 2.38
CA ALA A 76 25.03 -1.51 3.34
C ALA A 76 26.51 -1.16 3.56
N LEU A 77 26.96 -1.23 4.82
CA LEU A 77 28.37 -1.03 5.17
C LEU A 77 28.93 -2.31 5.80
N SER A 78 30.23 -2.53 5.64
CA SER A 78 30.92 -3.71 6.14
C SER A 78 32.09 -3.33 7.03
N ASN A 79 32.18 -3.94 8.21
CA ASN A 79 33.29 -3.80 9.16
C ASN A 79 33.63 -2.35 9.52
N ILE A 80 32.61 -1.52 9.75
CA ILE A 80 32.79 -0.14 10.20
C ILE A 80 32.88 -0.07 11.72
N THR A 81 33.52 0.98 12.23
CA THR A 81 33.57 1.33 13.65
C THR A 81 33.08 2.75 13.82
N VAL A 82 32.35 3.05 14.90
CA VAL A 82 31.96 4.42 15.25
C VAL A 82 32.81 4.88 16.41
N SER A 83 33.30 6.11 16.35
CA SER A 83 34.15 6.70 17.37
C SER A 83 33.63 8.07 17.81
N ILE A 84 33.78 8.36 19.10
CA ILE A 84 33.71 9.72 19.62
C ILE A 84 35.12 10.19 19.96
N GLY A 85 35.39 11.49 19.74
CA GLY A 85 36.67 12.15 20.03
C GLY A 85 37.10 12.06 21.50
N THR A 86 38.17 12.77 21.88
CA THR A 86 38.76 12.69 23.24
C THR A 86 37.74 12.98 24.34
N ALA A 87 37.28 11.93 25.01
CA ALA A 87 36.25 11.95 26.03
C ALA A 87 36.55 10.88 27.10
N THR A 88 35.94 11.01 28.27
CA THR A 88 35.83 9.90 29.24
C THR A 88 34.37 9.53 29.32
N GLY A 89 34.00 8.27 29.14
CA GLY A 89 32.60 7.85 29.18
C GLY A 89 32.30 6.59 28.38
N GLY A 90 31.10 6.54 27.78
CA GLY A 90 30.59 5.41 27.00
C GLY A 90 29.85 5.82 25.73
N LEU A 91 29.90 4.92 24.74
CA LEU A 91 29.27 5.01 23.44
C LEU A 91 28.56 3.69 23.13
N LYS A 92 27.28 3.74 22.78
CA LYS A 92 26.54 2.61 22.22
C LYS A 92 25.93 3.03 20.89
N VAL A 93 26.00 2.14 19.90
CA VAL A 93 25.35 2.33 18.60
C VAL A 93 24.26 1.27 18.44
N TYR A 94 23.07 1.71 18.11
CA TYR A 94 21.96 0.88 17.67
C TYR A 94 21.85 0.97 16.15
N VAL A 95 21.73 -0.18 15.49
CA VAL A 95 21.42 -0.29 14.07
C VAL A 95 19.94 -0.60 13.97
N LEU A 96 19.16 0.33 13.45
CA LEU A 96 17.70 0.21 13.38
C LEU A 96 17.26 -0.10 11.96
N THR A 97 16.28 -0.99 11.83
CA THR A 97 15.54 -1.29 10.60
C THR A 97 14.05 -1.05 10.81
N GLY A 98 13.30 -0.79 9.74
CA GLY A 98 11.85 -0.56 9.83
C GLY A 98 11.44 0.87 10.23
N GLN A 99 12.39 1.78 10.42
CA GLN A 99 12.15 3.22 10.58
C GLN A 99 11.77 3.90 9.27
N ASP A 100 11.12 5.06 9.34
CA ASP A 100 10.80 5.88 8.16
C ASP A 100 12.11 6.23 7.40
N PRO A 101 12.24 5.89 6.11
CA PRO A 101 13.47 6.11 5.37
C PRO A 101 13.76 7.60 5.07
N THR A 102 12.74 8.45 5.15
CA THR A 102 12.79 9.87 4.81
C THR A 102 12.86 10.73 6.08
N ASN A 103 11.92 10.53 7.01
CA ASN A 103 11.77 11.35 8.23
C ASN A 103 11.74 10.48 9.50
N PRO A 104 12.81 9.73 9.82
CA PRO A 104 12.82 8.77 10.92
C PRO A 104 12.77 9.37 12.33
N ILE A 105 12.74 10.70 12.47
CA ILE A 105 13.00 11.36 13.76
C ILE A 105 11.76 12.11 14.23
N GLY A 106 11.24 11.68 15.38
CA GLY A 106 10.11 12.33 16.04
C GLY A 106 10.56 13.33 17.10
N VAL A 107 9.79 13.42 18.19
CA VAL A 107 10.11 14.34 19.28
C VAL A 107 11.28 13.86 20.14
N ASN A 108 11.83 14.76 20.93
CA ASN A 108 12.92 14.48 21.85
C ASN A 108 12.72 15.21 23.18
N GLY A 109 13.36 14.71 24.23
CA GLY A 109 13.34 15.32 25.54
C GLY A 109 14.67 15.21 26.26
N SER A 110 14.79 15.94 27.36
CA SER A 110 15.99 15.93 28.20
C SER A 110 15.66 16.41 29.59
N GLY A 111 16.40 15.96 30.60
CA GLY A 111 16.23 16.44 31.95
C GLY A 111 17.28 15.92 32.91
N SER A 112 17.02 16.14 34.19
CA SER A 112 17.85 15.66 35.29
C SER A 112 17.01 15.13 36.45
N SER A 113 17.60 14.29 37.29
CA SER A 113 16.97 13.76 38.51
C SER A 113 18.02 13.47 39.58
N THR A 114 17.66 13.64 40.84
CA THR A 114 18.52 13.28 41.98
C THR A 114 18.09 11.99 42.69
N GLN A 115 17.03 11.35 42.20
CA GLN A 115 16.53 10.08 42.73
C GLN A 115 17.44 8.93 42.26
N ASN A 116 17.76 8.01 43.16
CA ASN A 116 18.53 6.80 42.84
C ASN A 116 17.82 5.97 41.76
N ASN A 117 16.57 5.60 42.02
CA ASN A 117 15.65 5.00 41.06
C ASN A 117 14.66 6.06 40.56
N ALA A 118 14.72 6.36 39.26
CA ALA A 118 13.94 7.41 38.62
C ALA A 118 13.23 6.86 37.38
N THR A 119 11.92 7.08 37.30
CA THR A 119 11.15 6.96 36.05
C THR A 119 10.93 8.36 35.49
N VAL A 120 11.49 8.64 34.31
CA VAL A 120 11.42 9.97 33.69
C VAL A 120 10.50 9.97 32.48
N ASN A 121 9.73 11.05 32.34
CA ASN A 121 8.91 11.29 31.16
C ASN A 121 9.84 11.75 30.02
N GLY A 122 10.18 10.85 29.11
CA GLY A 122 11.11 11.11 28.02
C GLY A 122 10.53 12.10 27.02
N TYR A 123 9.34 11.79 26.49
CA TYR A 123 8.60 12.61 25.54
C TYR A 123 7.17 12.09 25.38
N VAL A 124 6.32 12.82 24.64
CA VAL A 124 4.99 12.36 24.22
C VAL A 124 5.07 11.92 22.76
N SER A 125 4.81 10.65 22.46
CA SER A 125 4.99 10.08 21.12
C SER A 125 4.13 10.77 20.07
N THR A 126 4.64 10.94 18.86
CA THR A 126 3.89 11.54 17.75
C THR A 126 3.35 10.52 16.76
N ALA A 127 3.80 9.27 16.79
CA ALA A 127 3.39 8.26 15.81
C ALA A 127 3.16 6.89 16.43
N VAL A 128 2.14 6.17 15.95
CA VAL A 128 1.92 4.76 16.26
C VAL A 128 3.11 3.93 15.75
N GLY A 129 3.52 2.92 16.52
CA GLY A 129 4.64 2.07 16.19
C GLY A 129 6.02 2.73 16.30
N SER A 130 6.09 4.03 16.68
CA SER A 130 7.36 4.69 16.97
C SER A 130 8.06 4.01 18.15
N ARG A 131 9.39 4.09 18.21
CA ARG A 131 10.19 3.43 19.25
C ARG A 131 11.12 4.41 19.93
N GLY A 132 11.16 4.35 21.25
CA GLY A 132 11.95 5.26 22.07
C GLY A 132 13.35 4.78 22.39
N PHE A 133 14.30 5.70 22.28
CA PHE A 133 15.70 5.50 22.64
C PHE A 133 16.13 6.61 23.60
N ALA A 134 16.92 6.28 24.61
CA ALA A 134 17.42 7.24 25.57
C ALA A 134 18.87 6.96 25.98
N VAL A 135 19.47 7.95 26.61
CA VAL A 135 20.77 7.86 27.26
C VAL A 135 20.73 8.58 28.58
N ALA A 136 21.32 7.96 29.59
CA ALA A 136 21.39 8.50 30.93
C ALA A 136 22.79 8.33 31.51
N TRP A 137 23.16 9.26 32.38
CA TRP A 137 24.41 9.20 33.11
C TRP A 137 24.27 9.74 34.52
N ASP A 138 24.66 8.92 35.48
CA ASP A 138 24.85 9.27 36.88
C ASP A 138 26.27 9.80 37.17
N LEU A 139 26.34 11.06 37.59
CA LEU A 139 27.60 11.74 37.92
C LEU A 139 28.03 11.58 39.39
N SER A 140 27.24 10.87 40.21
CA SER A 140 27.46 10.77 41.65
C SER A 140 28.43 9.66 42.07
N GLY A 141 28.82 8.75 41.16
CA GLY A 141 29.83 7.73 41.44
C GLY A 141 29.28 6.43 42.06
N ASN A 142 28.02 6.11 41.77
CA ASN A 142 27.27 5.00 42.37
C ASN A 142 27.55 3.61 41.76
N GLY A 143 28.35 3.53 40.69
CA GLY A 143 28.67 2.28 40.00
C GLY A 143 27.75 1.94 38.82
N LEU A 144 27.84 0.71 38.32
CA LEU A 144 27.08 0.24 37.16
C LEU A 144 25.56 0.31 37.40
N PRO A 145 24.80 1.06 36.56
CA PRO A 145 23.37 1.24 36.75
C PRO A 145 22.55 0.18 35.99
N THR A 146 21.25 0.09 36.30
CA THR A 146 20.30 -0.88 35.70
C THR A 146 18.98 -0.24 35.29
N SER A 147 18.22 -0.93 34.44
CA SER A 147 16.91 -0.53 33.94
C SER A 147 16.01 -1.74 33.66
N THR A 148 14.70 -1.49 33.65
CA THR A 148 13.68 -2.45 33.17
C THR A 148 13.45 -2.34 31.66
N ASP A 149 13.97 -1.29 31.01
CA ASP A 149 14.00 -1.16 29.56
C ASP A 149 15.17 -1.97 28.96
N GLU A 150 15.22 -2.14 27.63
CA GLU A 150 16.38 -2.79 27.01
C GLU A 150 17.63 -1.92 27.21
N GLU A 151 18.57 -2.42 27.99
CA GLU A 151 19.71 -1.64 28.47
C GLU A 151 21.05 -2.03 27.84
N ALA A 152 21.90 -1.02 27.70
CA ALA A 152 23.33 -1.17 27.46
C ALA A 152 24.08 -0.30 28.48
N ALA A 153 24.29 -0.84 29.68
CA ALA A 153 24.94 -0.15 30.79
C ALA A 153 26.48 -0.17 30.67
N TRP A 154 27.11 0.85 31.26
CA TRP A 154 28.56 0.93 31.44
C TRP A 154 28.95 1.64 32.73
N GLU A 155 30.15 1.34 33.21
CA GLU A 155 30.77 2.03 34.34
C GLU A 155 32.20 2.44 33.98
N LEU A 156 32.59 3.65 34.34
CA LEU A 156 33.97 4.12 34.21
C LEU A 156 34.33 5.04 35.38
N PHE A 157 35.38 4.69 36.12
CA PHE A 157 35.83 5.42 37.32
C PHE A 157 34.71 5.63 38.37
N GLY A 158 33.81 4.66 38.52
CA GLY A 158 32.65 4.71 39.44
C GLY A 158 31.45 5.48 38.88
N LEU A 159 31.59 6.20 37.76
CA LEU A 159 30.48 6.89 37.10
C LEU A 159 29.72 5.91 36.20
N GLY A 160 28.40 5.83 36.38
CA GLY A 160 27.52 4.89 35.69
C GLY A 160 26.74 5.55 34.56
N GLY A 161 26.74 4.96 33.37
CA GLY A 161 25.89 5.40 32.26
C GLY A 161 25.18 4.25 31.59
N MET A 162 24.12 4.55 30.83
CA MET A 162 23.36 3.55 30.09
C MET A 162 22.77 4.13 28.81
N GLY A 163 22.74 3.30 27.78
CA GLY A 163 21.83 3.46 26.65
C GLY A 163 20.56 2.65 26.91
N LEU A 164 19.41 3.20 26.58
CA LEU A 164 18.10 2.59 26.80
C LEU A 164 17.33 2.53 25.49
N ALA A 165 16.58 1.45 25.29
CA ALA A 165 15.59 1.33 24.23
C ALA A 165 14.30 0.70 24.79
N LYS A 166 13.14 1.16 24.33
CA LYS A 166 11.87 0.48 24.65
C LYS A 166 11.86 -0.89 23.97
N ALA A 167 11.32 -1.91 24.63
CA ALA A 167 11.26 -3.28 24.08
C ALA A 167 10.31 -3.40 22.87
N SER A 168 9.26 -2.58 22.82
CA SER A 168 8.29 -2.53 21.73
C SER A 168 8.04 -1.09 21.27
N GLY A 169 7.43 -0.94 20.10
CA GLY A 169 6.89 0.35 19.66
C GLY A 169 5.71 0.80 20.52
N VAL A 170 5.37 2.08 20.39
CA VAL A 170 4.23 2.72 21.04
C VAL A 170 2.93 2.24 20.38
N ALA A 171 1.91 1.91 21.17
CA ALA A 171 0.65 1.37 20.66
C ALA A 171 -0.25 2.48 20.07
N THR A 172 -0.27 3.65 20.72
CA THR A 172 -1.11 4.79 20.33
C THR A 172 -0.30 6.08 20.30
N ALA A 173 -0.47 6.92 19.28
CA ALA A 173 0.15 8.24 19.27
C ALA A 173 -0.38 9.10 20.45
N GLY A 174 0.42 10.05 20.93
CA GLY A 174 0.09 10.87 22.11
C GLY A 174 0.38 10.21 23.47
N GLU A 175 0.90 8.99 23.52
CA GLU A 175 1.31 8.35 24.77
C GLU A 175 2.60 8.98 25.35
N THR A 176 2.65 9.13 26.68
CA THR A 176 3.89 9.56 27.35
C THR A 176 4.84 8.38 27.45
N VAL A 177 5.96 8.44 26.72
CA VAL A 177 7.02 7.42 26.77
C VAL A 177 7.93 7.71 27.95
N THR A 178 8.00 6.74 28.87
CA THR A 178 8.84 6.82 30.07
C THR A 178 10.04 5.88 29.98
N PHE A 179 11.12 6.27 30.64
CA PHE A 179 12.35 5.48 30.77
C PHE A 179 12.70 5.28 32.24
N ASN A 180 13.06 4.06 32.61
CA ASN A 180 13.48 3.72 33.96
C ASN A 180 15.01 3.79 34.09
N MET A 181 15.51 4.41 35.16
CA MET A 181 16.94 4.54 35.44
C MET A 181 17.18 4.23 36.92
N ASP A 182 18.00 3.23 37.21
CA ASP A 182 18.35 2.84 38.57
C ASP A 182 19.87 2.89 38.77
N ALA A 183 20.33 3.78 39.63
CA ALA A 183 21.76 3.98 39.87
C ALA A 183 22.31 2.85 40.73
N GLY A 184 23.59 2.52 40.56
CA GLY A 184 24.22 1.48 41.38
C GLY A 184 24.08 1.75 42.89
N GLY A 185 23.79 0.71 43.69
CA GLY A 185 23.65 0.87 45.14
C GLY A 185 22.38 1.60 45.56
N THR A 186 22.43 2.40 46.65
CA THR A 186 21.23 2.99 47.27
C THR A 186 21.37 4.48 47.59
N ALA A 187 22.48 5.11 47.20
CA ALA A 187 22.72 6.54 47.44
C ALA A 187 22.00 7.39 46.38
N ALA A 188 21.74 8.66 46.69
CA ALA A 188 21.16 9.58 45.72
C ALA A 188 22.03 9.64 44.45
N ALA A 189 21.37 9.71 43.28
CA ALA A 189 22.04 9.82 42.00
C ALA A 189 22.14 11.28 41.55
N ASP A 190 22.92 11.54 40.50
CA ASP A 190 22.92 12.80 39.75
C ASP A 190 22.73 12.48 38.26
N TRP A 191 21.48 12.20 37.90
CA TRP A 191 21.11 11.80 36.55
C TRP A 191 21.05 13.01 35.62
N ALA A 192 21.74 12.92 34.49
CA ALA A 192 21.45 13.68 33.28
C ALA A 192 20.96 12.72 32.19
N TRP A 193 19.87 13.05 31.50
CA TRP A 193 19.30 12.18 30.48
C TRP A 193 18.79 12.92 29.25
N VAL A 194 18.74 12.20 28.13
CA VAL A 194 18.17 12.61 26.85
C VAL A 194 17.38 11.43 26.26
N ALA A 195 16.23 11.72 25.66
CA ALA A 195 15.39 10.75 24.96
C ALA A 195 15.06 11.22 23.55
N LEU A 196 14.86 10.27 22.64
CA LEU A 196 14.55 10.47 21.22
C LEU A 196 13.51 9.46 20.76
N GLU A 197 12.51 9.94 20.03
CA GLU A 197 11.56 9.12 19.29
C GLU A 197 12.10 8.81 17.89
N ILE A 198 12.07 7.53 17.51
CA ILE A 198 12.28 7.08 16.13
C ILE A 198 10.92 6.70 15.54
N ILE A 199 10.57 7.35 14.43
CA ILE A 199 9.31 7.12 13.72
C ILE A 199 9.45 5.87 12.86
N SER A 200 8.44 5.00 12.94
CA SER A 200 8.40 3.78 12.13
C SER A 200 8.07 4.13 10.68
N ALA A 201 8.51 3.31 9.72
CA ALA A 201 8.07 3.49 8.35
C ALA A 201 6.55 3.27 8.31
N SER A 202 5.81 4.35 8.02
CA SER A 202 4.43 4.23 7.56
C SER A 202 4.45 3.50 6.23
N LEU A 203 3.48 2.61 6.01
CA LEU A 203 3.21 2.11 4.66
C LEU A 203 2.20 3.00 3.92
N ASP A 204 1.62 4.01 4.58
CA ASP A 204 0.40 4.67 4.12
C ASP A 204 0.42 6.20 4.33
N ALA A 205 -0.22 6.95 3.43
CA ALA A 205 -0.53 8.37 3.56
C ALA A 205 -2.02 8.56 3.86
N THR A 206 -2.36 9.24 4.96
CA THR A 206 -3.73 9.47 5.44
C THR A 206 -4.39 10.69 4.77
N ILE A 207 -5.67 10.59 4.42
CA ILE A 207 -6.54 11.73 4.03
C ILE A 207 -7.74 11.72 5.00
N ASP A 208 -7.89 12.78 5.79
CA ASP A 208 -9.03 12.94 6.70
C ASP A 208 -10.19 13.63 5.95
N ALA A 209 -11.38 13.03 5.99
CA ALA A 209 -12.62 13.66 5.52
C ALA A 209 -13.30 14.41 6.68
N VAL A 210 -14.11 15.42 6.36
CA VAL A 210 -14.74 16.33 7.33
C VAL A 210 -16.07 15.74 7.83
N GLU A 211 -16.23 15.74 9.15
CA GLU A 211 -17.43 15.39 9.93
C GLU A 211 -18.74 15.97 9.34
N VAL A 212 -19.79 15.14 9.25
CA VAL A 212 -21.13 15.52 8.76
C VAL A 212 -22.17 15.24 9.87
N GLU A 213 -22.50 16.25 10.67
CA GLU A 213 -23.55 16.15 11.70
C GLU A 213 -24.93 16.57 11.15
N ALA A 214 -25.99 15.82 11.49
CA ALA A 214 -27.39 16.23 11.29
C ALA A 214 -28.20 16.09 12.60
N SER A 215 -28.84 17.19 13.02
CA SER A 215 -29.69 17.28 14.21
C SER A 215 -31.08 17.81 13.84
N ALA A 216 -32.14 17.18 14.34
CA ALA A 216 -33.50 17.71 14.28
C ALA A 216 -34.20 17.58 15.64
N GLU A 217 -34.70 18.70 16.16
CA GLU A 217 -35.50 18.76 17.39
C GLU A 217 -36.88 19.37 17.10
N VAL A 218 -37.92 18.83 17.73
CA VAL A 218 -39.24 19.49 17.79
C VAL A 218 -39.46 20.06 19.20
N PRO A 219 -39.84 21.35 19.33
CA PRO A 219 -40.04 21.97 20.63
C PRO A 219 -41.24 21.39 21.38
N ALA A 220 -41.20 21.46 22.72
CA ALA A 220 -42.28 21.03 23.59
C ALA A 220 -43.62 21.75 23.30
N VAL A 221 -44.72 21.00 23.32
CA VAL A 221 -46.08 21.52 23.09
C VAL A 221 -46.81 21.63 24.43
N ALA A 222 -47.27 22.84 24.78
CA ALA A 222 -48.12 23.07 25.96
C ALA A 222 -49.59 23.17 25.56
N ILE A 223 -50.50 22.56 26.35
CA ILE A 223 -51.93 22.45 26.04
C ILE A 223 -52.78 22.90 27.23
N GLU A 224 -53.95 23.50 26.98
CA GLU A 224 -55.01 23.71 27.99
C GLU A 224 -56.28 22.91 27.64
N SER A 225 -56.99 22.44 28.68
CA SER A 225 -58.25 21.67 28.72
C SER A 225 -58.96 21.38 27.38
N GLY A 226 -58.98 20.10 27.00
CA GLY A 226 -59.91 19.54 26.01
C GLY A 226 -59.43 19.52 24.55
N GLN A 227 -58.12 19.54 24.30
CA GLN A 227 -57.53 19.41 22.96
C GLN A 227 -56.80 18.07 22.75
N THR A 228 -56.78 17.59 21.51
CA THR A 228 -55.95 16.48 21.02
C THR A 228 -54.72 17.04 20.32
N VAL A 229 -53.54 16.51 20.60
CA VAL A 229 -52.27 16.92 19.96
C VAL A 229 -51.69 15.77 19.15
N HIS A 230 -51.15 16.11 17.98
CA HIS A 230 -50.29 15.26 17.17
C HIS A 230 -48.92 15.94 17.07
N SER A 231 -47.85 15.29 17.51
CA SER A 231 -46.50 15.74 17.20
C SER A 231 -46.20 15.52 15.71
N ALA A 232 -45.46 16.44 15.10
CA ALA A 232 -44.94 16.23 13.75
C ALA A 232 -43.86 15.14 13.76
N ALA A 233 -43.80 14.33 12.70
CA ALA A 233 -42.70 13.39 12.51
C ALA A 233 -41.36 14.15 12.47
N VAL A 234 -40.36 13.61 13.16
CA VAL A 234 -38.98 14.12 13.16
C VAL A 234 -38.14 13.14 12.37
N GLU A 235 -37.58 13.60 11.26
CA GLU A 235 -36.65 12.84 10.41
C GLU A 235 -35.30 13.57 10.41
N ALA A 236 -34.26 12.90 10.89
CA ALA A 236 -32.87 13.33 10.74
C ALA A 236 -32.15 12.29 9.86
N SER A 237 -31.57 12.73 8.75
CA SER A 237 -30.80 11.89 7.82
C SER A 237 -29.44 12.55 7.56
N ALA A 238 -28.38 11.76 7.71
CA ALA A 238 -27.01 12.11 7.39
C ALA A 238 -26.45 11.07 6.40
N GLU A 239 -25.84 11.55 5.30
CA GLU A 239 -25.20 10.73 4.27
C GLU A 239 -23.75 11.19 4.09
N VAL A 240 -22.80 10.24 4.09
CA VAL A 240 -21.38 10.51 3.77
C VAL A 240 -21.15 10.23 2.28
N PRO A 241 -20.45 11.11 1.53
CA PRO A 241 -20.13 10.87 0.12
C PRO A 241 -19.18 9.67 -0.06
N ALA A 242 -19.32 8.95 -1.19
CA ALA A 242 -18.44 7.84 -1.52
C ALA A 242 -16.97 8.28 -1.68
N VAL A 243 -16.03 7.48 -1.13
CA VAL A 243 -14.59 7.72 -1.21
C VAL A 243 -13.96 6.78 -2.25
N GLU A 244 -13.28 7.31 -3.26
CA GLU A 244 -12.50 6.51 -4.22
C GLU A 244 -11.02 6.44 -3.81
N LEU A 245 -10.51 5.21 -3.63
CA LEU A 245 -9.13 4.93 -3.16
C LEU A 245 -8.20 4.47 -4.30
N HIS A 246 -7.00 5.04 -4.35
CA HIS A 246 -5.85 4.63 -5.17
C HIS A 246 -4.81 3.86 -4.35
N ALA A 247 -3.75 3.37 -4.99
CA ALA A 247 -2.75 2.49 -4.36
C ALA A 247 -2.10 3.11 -3.11
N GLY A 248 -2.04 2.35 -2.00
CA GLY A 248 -1.40 2.76 -0.74
C GLY A 248 -2.19 3.75 0.12
N GLN A 249 -3.51 3.82 -0.05
CA GLN A 249 -4.40 4.71 0.70
C GLN A 249 -5.27 3.92 1.69
N THR A 250 -5.44 4.44 2.90
CA THR A 250 -6.42 4.00 3.91
C THR A 250 -7.47 5.09 4.05
N ALA A 251 -8.77 4.74 4.04
CA ALA A 251 -9.87 5.64 4.40
C ALA A 251 -10.52 5.14 5.68
N ASP A 252 -10.56 6.01 6.69
CA ASP A 252 -11.43 5.91 7.87
C ASP A 252 -12.56 6.93 7.66
N PRO A 253 -13.73 6.53 7.14
CA PRO A 253 -14.91 7.39 7.23
C PRO A 253 -15.34 7.48 8.70
N ASP A 254 -15.39 8.70 9.24
CA ASP A 254 -15.89 8.97 10.60
C ASP A 254 -17.35 8.49 10.79
N PRO A 255 -17.75 8.16 12.03
CA PRO A 255 -19.10 7.67 12.35
C PRO A 255 -20.22 8.62 11.92
N VAL A 256 -21.35 8.06 11.48
CA VAL A 256 -22.58 8.82 11.19
C VAL A 256 -23.44 8.89 12.45
N ASP A 257 -23.44 10.05 13.11
CA ASP A 257 -24.36 10.35 14.21
C ASP A 257 -25.62 11.02 13.66
N ALA A 258 -26.69 10.23 13.50
CA ALA A 258 -28.02 10.72 13.21
C ALA A 258 -28.88 10.61 14.49
N TRP A 259 -29.16 11.76 15.12
CA TRP A 259 -29.95 11.81 16.34
C TRP A 259 -31.28 12.56 16.12
N ALA A 260 -32.37 11.93 16.54
CA ALA A 260 -33.71 12.52 16.55
C ALA A 260 -34.29 12.42 17.96
N GLN A 261 -34.69 13.57 18.52
CA GLN A 261 -35.24 13.64 19.88
C GLN A 261 -36.59 14.36 19.90
N VAL A 262 -37.53 13.82 20.67
CA VAL A 262 -38.76 14.51 21.08
C VAL A 262 -38.69 14.78 22.57
N LEU A 263 -38.87 16.04 22.98
CA LEU A 263 -38.85 16.45 24.39
C LEU A 263 -40.17 16.10 25.11
N GLU A 264 -40.08 15.91 26.42
CA GLU A 264 -41.16 15.47 27.31
C GLU A 264 -42.39 16.41 27.29
N PRO A 265 -43.62 15.91 27.09
CA PRO A 265 -44.84 16.71 27.18
C PRO A 265 -45.29 16.92 28.64
N ASP A 266 -45.61 18.16 29.03
CA ASP A 266 -46.07 18.54 30.39
C ASP A 266 -47.59 18.87 30.38
N VAL A 267 -48.37 18.21 31.26
CA VAL A 267 -49.85 18.35 31.30
C VAL A 267 -50.36 18.74 32.69
N VAL A 268 -51.07 19.88 32.76
CA VAL A 268 -51.68 20.39 34.01
C VAL A 268 -53.22 20.42 33.94
N ALA A 269 -53.84 19.40 34.55
CA ALA A 269 -55.24 19.27 35.03
C ALA A 269 -56.43 19.83 34.18
N GLY A 270 -57.29 18.91 33.68
CA GLY A 270 -58.72 19.19 33.44
C GLY A 270 -59.38 18.51 32.21
N SER A 271 -59.89 17.28 32.40
CA SER A 271 -60.78 16.48 31.53
C SER A 271 -60.33 16.05 30.11
N ALA A 272 -59.97 14.76 30.05
CA ALA A 272 -59.99 13.77 28.95
C ALA A 272 -58.88 13.84 27.88
N GLU A 273 -58.06 12.78 27.82
CA GLU A 273 -56.74 12.77 27.17
C GLU A 273 -56.48 11.49 26.37
N LEU A 274 -55.97 11.67 25.15
CA LEU A 274 -55.27 10.66 24.36
C LEU A 274 -54.03 11.36 23.79
N VAL A 275 -52.84 10.91 24.19
CA VAL A 275 -51.56 11.32 23.62
C VAL A 275 -51.04 10.13 22.82
N GLU A 276 -50.98 10.27 21.50
CA GLU A 276 -50.36 9.30 20.60
C GLU A 276 -49.09 9.94 20.02
N PRO A 277 -47.89 9.61 20.52
CA PRO A 277 -46.65 10.02 19.87
C PRO A 277 -46.55 9.32 18.50
N THR A 278 -46.47 10.10 17.43
CA THR A 278 -46.16 9.57 16.09
C THR A 278 -44.67 9.21 15.99
N VAL A 279 -44.35 8.22 15.16
CA VAL A 279 -43.04 7.60 14.92
C VAL A 279 -41.87 8.60 14.91
N VAL A 280 -40.80 8.27 15.63
CA VAL A 280 -39.48 8.93 15.56
C VAL A 280 -38.53 7.96 14.86
N ASP A 281 -38.10 8.28 13.65
CA ASP A 281 -37.14 7.49 12.88
C ASP A 281 -35.83 8.29 12.74
N GLY A 282 -34.76 7.80 13.36
CA GLY A 282 -33.39 8.20 13.05
C GLY A 282 -32.79 7.18 12.09
N ALA A 283 -32.36 7.61 10.91
CA ALA A 283 -31.75 6.74 9.91
C ALA A 283 -30.43 7.35 9.41
N GLY A 284 -29.32 6.69 9.77
CA GLY A 284 -28.00 6.92 9.18
C GLY A 284 -27.69 5.80 8.19
N ASP A 285 -27.30 6.15 6.97
CA ASP A 285 -26.89 5.19 5.94
C ASP A 285 -25.45 5.49 5.50
N VAL A 286 -24.60 4.46 5.50
CA VAL A 286 -23.23 4.53 4.98
C VAL A 286 -23.18 3.64 3.74
N PRO A 287 -22.92 4.19 2.54
CA PRO A 287 -22.84 3.36 1.34
C PRO A 287 -21.70 2.33 1.47
N ALA A 288 -21.92 1.12 0.93
CA ALA A 288 -20.93 0.04 0.96
C ALA A 288 -19.58 0.54 0.40
N PRO A 289 -18.47 0.39 1.14
CA PRO A 289 -17.19 0.90 0.67
C PRO A 289 -16.67 -0.01 -0.46
N ALA A 290 -16.30 0.60 -1.60
CA ALA A 290 -15.85 -0.12 -2.79
C ALA A 290 -14.32 -0.04 -2.95
N ILE A 291 -13.69 -1.19 -3.18
CA ILE A 291 -12.25 -1.32 -3.49
C ILE A 291 -12.10 -1.84 -4.93
N THR A 292 -11.26 -1.19 -5.74
CA THR A 292 -10.89 -1.66 -7.09
C THR A 292 -9.37 -1.63 -7.27
N ALA A 293 -8.71 -2.81 -7.21
CA ALA A 293 -7.32 -3.18 -7.62
C ALA A 293 -6.46 -3.90 -6.54
N GLU A 294 -5.63 -4.87 -6.97
CA GLU A 294 -4.82 -5.73 -6.09
C GLU A 294 -3.62 -4.99 -5.46
N GLN A 295 -3.71 -4.76 -4.15
CA GLN A 295 -2.68 -4.90 -3.11
C GLN A 295 -3.29 -4.43 -1.78
N HIS A 296 -2.70 -4.85 -0.66
CA HIS A 296 -3.21 -4.71 0.71
C HIS A 296 -4.01 -3.42 0.98
N ARG A 297 -5.32 -3.53 1.22
CA ARG A 297 -6.18 -2.44 1.66
C ARG A 297 -6.90 -2.83 2.94
N THR A 298 -7.13 -1.86 3.81
CA THR A 298 -7.97 -2.00 5.01
C THR A 298 -9.07 -0.95 4.91
N LEU A 299 -10.32 -1.39 4.98
CA LEU A 299 -11.49 -0.53 5.17
C LEU A 299 -12.10 -0.95 6.50
N THR A 300 -12.22 -0.02 7.44
CA THR A 300 -12.90 -0.23 8.72
C THR A 300 -13.98 0.83 8.81
N PRO A 301 -15.22 0.58 8.33
CA PRO A 301 -16.29 1.51 8.59
C PRO A 301 -16.53 1.56 10.10
N ASP A 302 -16.46 2.75 10.71
CA ASP A 302 -16.84 2.95 12.10
C ASP A 302 -18.35 2.76 12.30
N ALA A 303 -18.74 2.51 13.55
CA ALA A 303 -20.11 2.16 13.91
C ALA A 303 -21.12 3.25 13.48
N VAL A 304 -22.23 2.84 12.88
CA VAL A 304 -23.42 3.68 12.69
C VAL A 304 -24.22 3.65 14.00
N ASP A 305 -24.23 4.74 14.75
CA ASP A 305 -25.04 4.88 15.97
C ASP A 305 -26.31 5.67 15.63
N ALA A 306 -27.30 4.97 15.07
CA ALA A 306 -28.65 5.52 14.90
C ALA A 306 -29.36 5.44 16.26
N SER A 307 -29.51 6.57 16.95
CA SER A 307 -30.20 6.63 18.24
C SER A 307 -31.51 7.43 18.14
N ALA A 308 -32.58 6.87 18.71
CA ALA A 308 -33.86 7.54 18.89
C ALA A 308 -34.24 7.43 20.37
N ASP A 309 -34.46 8.58 21.02
CA ASP A 309 -34.82 8.64 22.44
C ASP A 309 -36.19 9.30 22.62
N VAL A 310 -37.05 8.65 23.40
CA VAL A 310 -38.38 9.14 23.78
C VAL A 310 -38.52 8.92 25.29
N PRO A 311 -38.42 9.98 26.12
CA PRO A 311 -38.58 9.85 27.56
C PRO A 311 -40.02 9.50 27.94
N ASP A 312 -40.20 8.73 29.03
CA ASP A 312 -41.52 8.45 29.62
C ASP A 312 -42.19 9.77 30.08
N PRO A 313 -43.49 9.99 29.83
CA PRO A 313 -44.16 11.23 30.24
C PRO A 313 -44.43 11.28 31.75
N ASP A 314 -44.14 12.40 32.42
CA ASP A 314 -44.55 12.65 33.81
C ASP A 314 -46.03 13.11 33.92
N ILE A 315 -46.86 12.38 34.67
CA ILE A 315 -48.31 12.65 34.80
C ILE A 315 -48.72 12.79 36.27
N THR A 316 -49.29 13.93 36.64
CA THR A 316 -49.97 14.11 37.94
C THR A 316 -51.50 14.08 37.77
N ALA A 317 -52.12 12.91 37.90
CA ALA A 317 -53.58 12.73 37.74
C ALA A 317 -54.26 12.01 38.93
N ILE A 318 -55.56 12.27 39.14
CA ILE A 318 -56.34 11.78 40.29
C ILE A 318 -57.20 10.51 39.98
N ARG A 319 -57.10 9.92 38.78
CA ARG A 319 -57.72 8.62 38.36
C ARG A 319 -56.91 7.93 37.24
N ALA A 320 -57.19 6.65 36.96
CA ALA A 320 -56.41 5.72 36.12
C ALA A 320 -56.39 6.03 34.62
N TRP A 321 -55.21 5.87 34.01
CA TRP A 321 -54.90 6.05 32.58
C TRP A 321 -54.33 4.76 31.98
N THR A 322 -54.35 4.63 30.65
CA THR A 322 -53.66 3.54 29.92
C THR A 322 -52.76 4.17 28.86
N LEU A 323 -51.45 3.93 28.94
CA LEU A 323 -50.44 4.34 27.96
C LEU A 323 -50.10 3.11 27.10
N THR A 324 -50.00 3.29 25.78
CA THR A 324 -49.48 2.26 24.87
C THR A 324 -48.41 2.91 23.99
N PRO A 325 -47.12 2.80 24.32
CA PRO A 325 -46.07 3.32 23.45
C PRO A 325 -46.06 2.56 22.11
N SER A 326 -45.89 3.30 21.01
CA SER A 326 -45.59 2.75 19.68
C SER A 326 -44.16 2.21 19.65
N THR A 327 -43.91 1.24 18.77
CA THR A 327 -42.57 0.64 18.58
C THR A 327 -41.57 1.71 18.12
N VAL A 328 -40.43 1.79 18.80
CA VAL A 328 -39.23 2.52 18.34
C VAL A 328 -38.40 1.53 17.51
N GLU A 329 -38.20 1.81 16.22
CA GLU A 329 -37.25 1.05 15.39
C GLU A 329 -36.07 1.97 15.02
N ALA A 330 -34.97 1.85 15.75
CA ALA A 330 -33.67 2.32 15.25
C ALA A 330 -33.12 1.25 14.30
N GLN A 331 -32.98 1.56 13.01
CA GLN A 331 -32.37 0.67 12.03
C GLN A 331 -31.00 1.19 11.60
N GLY A 332 -29.93 0.67 12.22
CA GLY A 332 -28.57 0.78 11.70
C GLY A 332 -28.27 -0.43 10.81
N LEU A 333 -28.06 -0.22 9.51
CA LEU A 333 -27.61 -1.25 8.58
C LEU A 333 -26.14 -0.99 8.23
N ILE A 334 -25.23 -1.80 8.78
CA ILE A 334 -23.85 -1.88 8.32
C ILE A 334 -23.78 -3.02 7.30
N PRO A 335 -23.73 -2.77 5.97
CA PRO A 335 -23.49 -3.83 5.01
C PRO A 335 -22.10 -4.43 5.24
N SER A 336 -21.98 -5.77 5.18
CA SER A 336 -20.69 -6.43 5.33
C SER A 336 -19.72 -5.97 4.22
N PRO A 337 -18.44 -5.72 4.53
CA PRO A 337 -17.47 -5.35 3.52
C PRO A 337 -17.34 -6.46 2.48
N ASP A 338 -17.59 -6.13 1.21
CA ASP A 338 -17.34 -7.02 0.08
C ASP A 338 -15.92 -6.76 -0.42
N VAL A 339 -15.02 -7.73 -0.23
CA VAL A 339 -13.68 -7.67 -0.82
C VAL A 339 -13.78 -8.27 -2.20
N ASN A 340 -14.07 -7.42 -3.18
CA ASN A 340 -13.91 -7.78 -4.58
C ASN A 340 -12.42 -7.68 -4.94
N VAL A 341 -11.65 -8.73 -4.66
CA VAL A 341 -10.35 -8.89 -5.32
C VAL A 341 -10.66 -9.07 -6.80
N PRO A 342 -10.23 -8.16 -7.70
CA PRO A 342 -10.37 -8.41 -9.12
C PRO A 342 -9.68 -9.75 -9.38
N VAL A 343 -10.39 -10.68 -10.00
CA VAL A 343 -9.77 -11.93 -10.44
C VAL A 343 -8.74 -11.54 -11.49
N LEU A 344 -7.45 -11.64 -11.13
CA LEU A 344 -6.38 -11.41 -12.08
C LEU A 344 -6.42 -12.48 -13.16
N PRO A 345 -5.95 -12.15 -14.37
CA PRO A 345 -5.79 -13.16 -15.41
C PRO A 345 -4.90 -14.29 -14.89
N GLY A 346 -5.46 -15.51 -14.87
CA GLY A 346 -4.74 -16.71 -14.45
C GLY A 346 -4.99 -17.13 -13.01
N ASP A 347 -5.72 -16.36 -12.20
CA ASP A 347 -6.04 -16.73 -10.82
C ASP A 347 -6.91 -17.99 -10.73
N LEU A 348 -7.67 -18.33 -11.77
CA LEU A 348 -8.50 -19.54 -11.81
C LEU A 348 -7.71 -20.78 -12.24
N ILE A 349 -6.48 -20.60 -12.74
CA ILE A 349 -5.60 -21.67 -13.18
C ILE A 349 -4.98 -22.35 -11.95
N THR A 350 -5.37 -23.60 -11.73
CA THR A 350 -4.97 -24.45 -10.59
C THR A 350 -4.12 -25.64 -11.00
N GLY A 351 -3.99 -25.92 -12.30
CA GLY A 351 -3.22 -27.04 -12.81
C GLY A 351 -2.96 -26.96 -14.31
N ASP A 352 -2.12 -27.87 -14.77
CA ASP A 352 -1.72 -27.96 -16.17
C ASP A 352 -2.89 -28.37 -17.08
N TRP A 353 -2.83 -27.94 -18.35
CA TRP A 353 -3.88 -28.12 -19.35
C TRP A 353 -5.22 -27.47 -18.96
N GLN A 354 -5.14 -26.24 -18.48
CA GLN A 354 -6.28 -25.40 -18.18
C GLN A 354 -6.29 -24.14 -19.04
N ILE A 355 -7.49 -23.70 -19.38
CA ILE A 355 -7.75 -22.45 -20.11
C ILE A 355 -8.67 -21.60 -19.25
N GLU A 356 -8.26 -20.37 -18.97
CA GLU A 356 -9.09 -19.35 -18.36
C GLU A 356 -9.53 -18.35 -19.42
N TRP A 357 -10.84 -18.10 -19.48
CA TRP A 357 -11.43 -17.12 -20.39
C TRP A 357 -12.74 -16.57 -19.83
N ALA A 358 -12.90 -15.25 -19.88
CA ALA A 358 -14.12 -14.55 -19.44
C ALA A 358 -14.59 -14.95 -18.02
N GLY A 359 -13.64 -15.15 -17.10
CA GLY A 359 -13.92 -15.57 -15.72
C GLY A 359 -14.40 -17.02 -15.58
N GLN A 360 -14.18 -17.87 -16.59
CA GLN A 360 -14.45 -19.30 -16.55
C GLN A 360 -13.17 -20.10 -16.75
N ILE A 361 -13.09 -21.23 -16.05
CA ILE A 361 -12.01 -22.20 -16.19
C ILE A 361 -12.49 -23.41 -17.00
N TYR A 362 -11.69 -23.81 -17.98
CA TYR A 362 -11.89 -25.01 -18.80
C TYR A 362 -10.73 -25.97 -18.57
N GLY A 363 -11.01 -27.26 -18.41
CA GLY A 363 -9.99 -28.27 -18.12
C GLY A 363 -9.73 -28.47 -16.62
N GLY A 364 -8.78 -29.35 -16.30
CA GLY A 364 -8.51 -29.81 -14.93
C GLY A 364 -9.43 -30.94 -14.43
N HIS A 365 -9.01 -31.58 -13.34
CA HIS A 365 -9.77 -32.67 -12.73
C HIS A 365 -11.06 -32.15 -12.08
N GLY A 366 -12.19 -32.83 -12.31
CA GLY A 366 -13.48 -32.50 -11.70
C GLY A 366 -14.24 -31.33 -12.33
N ASN A 367 -13.68 -30.68 -13.36
CA ASN A 367 -14.36 -29.62 -14.09
C ASN A 367 -15.43 -30.21 -15.06
N VAL A 368 -16.59 -29.55 -15.12
CA VAL A 368 -17.67 -29.85 -16.08
C VAL A 368 -17.21 -29.63 -17.51
N TYR A 369 -16.37 -28.62 -17.71
CA TYR A 369 -15.72 -28.34 -18.99
C TYR A 369 -14.38 -29.05 -19.06
N ARG A 370 -14.24 -29.97 -20.01
CA ARG A 370 -12.98 -30.69 -20.25
C ARG A 370 -12.37 -30.22 -21.56
N VAL A 371 -11.11 -29.78 -21.51
CA VAL A 371 -10.32 -29.58 -22.72
C VAL A 371 -9.92 -30.94 -23.25
N LEU A 372 -10.24 -31.24 -24.51
CA LEU A 372 -9.86 -32.52 -25.11
C LEU A 372 -8.36 -32.56 -25.39
N ALA A 373 -7.76 -33.73 -25.20
CA ALA A 373 -6.37 -33.96 -25.57
C ALA A 373 -6.14 -33.61 -27.05
N ASP A 374 -4.97 -33.05 -27.35
CA ASP A 374 -4.54 -32.67 -28.70
C ASP A 374 -5.48 -31.68 -29.42
N SER A 375 -6.28 -30.91 -28.68
CA SER A 375 -7.25 -29.98 -29.28
C SER A 375 -6.87 -28.51 -29.20
N VAL A 376 -5.87 -28.16 -28.39
CA VAL A 376 -5.36 -26.79 -28.29
C VAL A 376 -4.36 -26.56 -29.41
N GLU A 377 -4.74 -25.74 -30.39
CA GLU A 377 -3.92 -25.39 -31.54
C GLU A 377 -3.65 -23.89 -31.59
N GLY A 378 -2.50 -23.50 -32.14
CA GLY A 378 -2.17 -22.08 -32.33
C GLY A 378 -1.75 -21.36 -31.05
N TRP A 379 -1.45 -22.08 -29.96
CA TRP A 379 -0.87 -21.50 -28.74
C TRP A 379 0.66 -21.37 -28.83
N ASP A 380 1.38 -22.49 -28.91
CA ASP A 380 2.85 -22.52 -29.04
C ASP A 380 3.33 -22.48 -30.50
N ASN A 381 2.42 -22.59 -31.46
CA ASN A 381 2.79 -22.54 -32.88
C ASN A 381 3.13 -21.11 -33.28
N LEU A 382 4.07 -20.95 -34.23
CA LEU A 382 4.29 -19.65 -34.88
C LEU A 382 2.98 -19.17 -35.54
N PRO A 383 2.61 -17.89 -35.37
CA PRO A 383 1.49 -17.32 -36.08
C PRO A 383 1.79 -17.25 -37.59
N GLY A 384 0.77 -16.94 -38.39
CA GLY A 384 0.99 -16.62 -39.79
C GLY A 384 2.02 -15.50 -39.93
N LEU A 385 2.85 -15.53 -40.97
CA LEU A 385 3.85 -14.49 -41.24
C LEU A 385 3.54 -13.80 -42.56
N ASP A 386 3.50 -12.47 -42.54
CA ASP A 386 3.52 -11.63 -43.72
C ASP A 386 4.97 -11.34 -44.12
N SER A 387 5.29 -11.59 -45.39
CA SER A 387 6.63 -11.43 -45.94
C SER A 387 6.66 -10.30 -46.96
N ASP A 388 7.50 -9.29 -46.70
CA ASP A 388 7.76 -8.18 -47.64
C ASP A 388 8.84 -8.54 -48.69
N SER A 389 9.08 -9.84 -48.91
CA SER A 389 10.13 -10.27 -49.84
C SER A 389 9.71 -10.04 -51.29
N ALA A 390 10.56 -9.36 -52.06
CA ALA A 390 10.31 -9.05 -53.47
C ALA A 390 11.02 -10.04 -54.41
N LEU A 391 10.30 -10.65 -55.35
CA LEU A 391 10.90 -11.56 -56.33
C LEU A 391 11.93 -10.85 -57.22
N ARG A 392 13.03 -11.54 -57.53
CA ARG A 392 14.04 -10.99 -58.44
C ARG A 392 13.51 -11.04 -59.89
N PRO A 393 13.59 -9.94 -60.67
CA PRO A 393 12.97 -9.89 -62.00
C PRO A 393 13.53 -10.90 -63.03
N SER A 394 14.80 -11.27 -62.93
CA SER A 394 15.48 -12.10 -63.94
C SER A 394 16.45 -13.15 -63.36
N ARG A 395 16.35 -13.41 -62.05
CA ARG A 395 17.19 -14.40 -61.34
C ARG A 395 16.33 -15.26 -60.44
N HIS A 396 16.78 -16.47 -60.14
CA HIS A 396 16.15 -17.29 -59.12
C HIS A 396 16.24 -16.62 -57.74
N GLY A 397 15.18 -16.76 -56.94
CA GLY A 397 15.09 -16.23 -55.58
C GLY A 397 14.44 -14.85 -55.45
N ALA A 398 14.47 -14.33 -54.23
CA ALA A 398 13.90 -13.05 -53.84
C ALA A 398 14.95 -12.12 -53.21
N TRP A 399 14.59 -10.86 -53.05
CA TRP A 399 15.20 -9.93 -52.11
C TRP A 399 14.54 -10.16 -50.74
N PRO A 400 15.29 -10.48 -49.69
CA PRO A 400 14.73 -10.66 -48.36
C PRO A 400 14.05 -9.36 -47.89
N GLY A 401 12.80 -9.47 -47.48
CA GLY A 401 12.05 -8.40 -46.82
C GLY A 401 11.76 -8.71 -45.36
N LYS A 402 11.18 -7.75 -44.65
CA LYS A 402 10.75 -7.92 -43.25
C LYS A 402 9.70 -9.03 -43.16
N GLN A 403 9.78 -9.84 -42.11
CA GLN A 403 8.74 -10.77 -41.72
C GLN A 403 7.95 -10.14 -40.57
N LEU A 404 6.63 -10.12 -40.66
CA LEU A 404 5.73 -9.60 -39.64
C LEU A 404 4.79 -10.71 -39.20
N ALA A 405 4.66 -10.92 -37.89
CA ALA A 405 3.65 -11.82 -37.36
C ALA A 405 2.25 -11.25 -37.62
N GLN A 406 1.38 -12.06 -38.18
CA GLN A 406 -0.06 -11.81 -38.24
C GLN A 406 -0.66 -12.02 -36.84
N GLN A 407 -1.92 -11.61 -36.67
CA GLN A 407 -2.71 -11.95 -35.48
C GLN A 407 -2.65 -13.45 -35.17
N ARG A 408 -2.67 -13.80 -33.88
CA ARG A 408 -2.64 -15.20 -33.44
C ARG A 408 -4.05 -15.77 -33.41
N GLU A 409 -4.22 -16.95 -33.98
CA GLU A 409 -5.48 -17.70 -33.92
C GLU A 409 -5.29 -18.90 -32.99
N VAL A 410 -5.92 -18.86 -31.82
CA VAL A 410 -5.91 -19.97 -30.86
C VAL A 410 -7.22 -20.73 -30.99
N SER A 411 -7.19 -22.06 -30.99
CA SER A 411 -8.43 -22.85 -30.92
C SER A 411 -8.33 -23.98 -29.93
N ALA A 412 -9.47 -24.37 -29.36
CA ALA A 412 -9.58 -25.49 -28.43
C ALA A 412 -10.93 -26.19 -28.59
N ILE A 413 -10.96 -27.50 -28.30
CA ILE A 413 -12.22 -28.25 -28.20
C ILE A 413 -12.55 -28.48 -26.73
N ILE A 414 -13.64 -27.85 -26.27
CA ILE A 414 -14.16 -27.93 -24.92
C ILE A 414 -15.35 -28.89 -24.91
N ALA A 415 -15.18 -30.06 -24.29
CA ALA A 415 -16.25 -31.01 -24.06
C ALA A 415 -17.05 -30.67 -22.79
N ILE A 416 -18.36 -30.79 -22.88
CA ILE A 416 -19.27 -30.77 -21.73
C ILE A 416 -19.69 -32.20 -21.48
N ASP A 417 -19.42 -32.72 -20.28
CA ASP A 417 -19.74 -34.09 -19.87
C ASP A 417 -20.46 -34.07 -18.51
N ASP A 418 -21.68 -33.52 -18.51
CA ASP A 418 -22.55 -33.49 -17.33
C ASP A 418 -24.03 -33.58 -17.75
N PRO A 419 -24.62 -34.78 -17.76
CA PRO A 419 -26.02 -34.97 -18.11
C PRO A 419 -27.02 -34.26 -17.19
N GLN A 420 -26.66 -33.94 -15.94
CA GLN A 420 -27.57 -33.31 -14.99
C GLN A 420 -27.68 -31.79 -15.20
N THR A 421 -26.57 -31.14 -15.54
CA THR A 421 -26.53 -29.67 -15.72
C THR A 421 -26.28 -29.23 -17.16
N PHE A 422 -26.22 -30.16 -18.12
CA PHE A 422 -25.83 -29.93 -19.51
C PHE A 422 -26.38 -28.63 -20.13
N ALA A 423 -27.69 -28.41 -20.04
CA ALA A 423 -28.33 -27.24 -20.64
C ALA A 423 -27.90 -25.91 -19.98
N ALA A 424 -27.63 -25.91 -18.68
CA ALA A 424 -27.14 -24.75 -17.94
C ALA A 424 -25.67 -24.47 -18.29
N SER A 425 -24.82 -25.51 -18.26
CA SER A 425 -23.40 -25.43 -18.61
C SER A 425 -23.19 -24.99 -20.05
N LEU A 426 -23.98 -25.53 -21.00
CA LEU A 426 -23.95 -25.09 -22.39
C LEU A 426 -24.37 -23.61 -22.54
N ARG A 427 -25.35 -23.13 -21.76
CA ARG A 427 -25.77 -21.72 -21.78
C ARG A 427 -24.69 -20.80 -21.19
N ALA A 428 -24.04 -21.23 -20.11
CA ALA A 428 -22.94 -20.50 -19.48
C ALA A 428 -21.72 -20.39 -20.41
N LEU A 429 -21.33 -21.49 -21.07
CA LEU A 429 -20.27 -21.47 -22.08
C LEU A 429 -20.62 -20.53 -23.24
N ARG A 430 -21.87 -20.58 -23.74
CA ARG A 430 -22.32 -19.68 -24.81
C ARG A 430 -22.27 -18.20 -24.42
N ARG A 431 -22.49 -17.88 -23.15
CA ARG A 431 -22.42 -16.51 -22.62
C ARG A 431 -20.97 -16.02 -22.48
N ALA A 432 -20.06 -16.90 -22.04
CA ALA A 432 -18.63 -16.59 -21.93
C ALA A 432 -17.95 -16.41 -23.30
N THR A 433 -18.40 -17.18 -24.29
CA THR A 433 -17.85 -17.15 -25.66
C THR A 433 -18.72 -16.35 -26.63
N ARG A 434 -19.48 -15.37 -26.13
CA ARG A 434 -20.33 -14.51 -26.97
C ARG A 434 -19.47 -13.57 -27.82
N VAL A 435 -20.02 -13.14 -28.95
CA VAL A 435 -19.50 -11.97 -29.66
C VAL A 435 -19.72 -10.74 -28.77
N GLN A 436 -18.72 -9.89 -28.65
CA GLN A 436 -18.81 -8.66 -27.87
C GLN A 436 -19.27 -7.51 -28.76
N ASP A 437 -20.09 -6.62 -28.22
CA ASP A 437 -20.65 -5.48 -28.95
C ASP A 437 -19.68 -4.26 -28.98
N GLY A 438 -18.52 -4.36 -28.30
CA GLY A 438 -17.50 -3.30 -28.23
C GLY A 438 -16.11 -3.79 -28.62
N ASP A 439 -15.16 -2.86 -28.71
CA ASP A 439 -13.81 -3.08 -29.22
C ASP A 439 -12.83 -3.67 -28.17
N GLY A 440 -13.36 -4.16 -27.05
CA GLY A 440 -12.55 -4.68 -25.94
C GLY A 440 -12.13 -6.13 -26.16
N GLU A 441 -10.82 -6.37 -26.12
CA GLU A 441 -10.28 -7.72 -26.00
C GLU A 441 -10.35 -8.23 -24.56
N GLN A 442 -10.39 -9.55 -24.38
CA GLN A 442 -10.34 -10.22 -23.08
C GLN A 442 -9.09 -11.06 -22.95
N ASN A 443 -8.66 -11.25 -21.69
CA ASN A 443 -7.54 -12.11 -21.37
C ASN A 443 -7.90 -13.57 -21.64
N LEU A 444 -7.05 -14.23 -22.41
CA LEU A 444 -6.98 -15.67 -22.60
C LEU A 444 -5.71 -16.16 -21.91
N VAL A 445 -5.88 -16.95 -20.86
CA VAL A 445 -4.75 -17.57 -20.15
C VAL A 445 -4.79 -19.06 -20.40
N ILE A 446 -3.66 -19.63 -20.83
CA ILE A 446 -3.51 -21.07 -20.98
C ILE A 446 -2.30 -21.50 -20.18
N ARG A 447 -2.50 -22.52 -19.33
CA ARG A 447 -1.40 -23.20 -18.65
C ARG A 447 -1.13 -24.52 -19.34
N THR A 448 0.09 -24.66 -19.85
CA THR A 448 0.58 -25.88 -20.48
C THR A 448 1.21 -26.77 -19.41
N TYR A 449 2.50 -27.08 -19.48
CA TYR A 449 3.21 -27.94 -18.53
C TYR A 449 4.08 -27.09 -17.59
N GLY A 450 3.48 -26.61 -16.50
CA GLY A 450 4.16 -25.79 -15.50
C GLY A 450 4.24 -24.28 -15.81
N GLU A 451 3.91 -23.86 -17.03
CA GLU A 451 3.97 -22.47 -17.48
C GLU A 451 2.58 -21.96 -17.86
N ALA A 452 2.22 -20.78 -17.36
CA ALA A 452 0.99 -20.08 -17.68
C ALA A 452 1.34 -18.74 -18.35
N LEU A 453 0.80 -18.55 -19.55
CA LEU A 453 0.96 -17.31 -20.32
C LEU A 453 -0.40 -16.70 -20.63
N VAL A 454 -0.43 -15.39 -20.81
CA VAL A 454 -1.62 -14.61 -21.14
C VAL A 454 -1.46 -13.92 -22.49
N THR A 455 -2.55 -13.89 -23.25
CA THR A 455 -2.71 -12.99 -24.40
C THR A 455 -4.08 -12.33 -24.30
N THR A 456 -4.27 -11.22 -25.02
CA THR A 456 -5.60 -10.65 -25.22
C THR A 456 -6.18 -11.13 -26.55
N GLY A 457 -7.50 -11.23 -26.65
CA GLY A 457 -8.17 -11.52 -27.91
C GLY A 457 -9.69 -11.46 -27.82
N VAL A 458 -10.35 -11.92 -28.87
CA VAL A 458 -11.81 -12.05 -28.98
C VAL A 458 -12.19 -13.42 -29.52
N VAL A 459 -13.37 -13.93 -29.15
CA VAL A 459 -13.90 -15.16 -29.76
C VAL A 459 -14.33 -14.86 -31.20
N SER A 460 -13.65 -15.49 -32.16
CA SER A 460 -13.91 -15.32 -33.60
C SER A 460 -14.79 -16.43 -34.17
N ALA A 461 -14.79 -17.63 -33.57
CA ALA A 461 -15.67 -18.71 -33.96
C ALA A 461 -16.09 -19.59 -32.77
N ARG A 462 -17.31 -20.11 -32.84
CA ARG A 462 -17.80 -21.16 -31.94
C ARG A 462 -18.71 -22.13 -32.68
N GLU A 463 -18.32 -23.39 -32.70
CA GLU A 463 -19.07 -24.47 -33.35
C GLU A 463 -19.55 -25.49 -32.32
N ILE A 464 -20.85 -25.83 -32.37
CA ILE A 464 -21.47 -26.74 -31.41
C ILE A 464 -22.30 -27.80 -32.15
N PRO A 465 -21.75 -28.99 -32.39
CA PRO A 465 -22.50 -30.13 -32.91
C PRO A 465 -23.59 -30.57 -31.93
N THR A 466 -24.81 -30.78 -32.44
CA THR A 466 -26.01 -31.08 -31.61
C THR A 466 -26.33 -32.56 -31.46
N GLN A 467 -25.53 -33.43 -32.09
CA GLN A 467 -25.82 -34.85 -32.32
C GLN A 467 -26.02 -35.66 -31.03
N HIS A 468 -25.41 -35.21 -29.93
CA HIS A 468 -25.34 -35.93 -28.65
C HIS A 468 -26.03 -35.20 -27.49
N TYR A 469 -26.81 -34.16 -27.77
CA TYR A 469 -27.49 -33.40 -26.71
C TYR A 469 -28.42 -34.27 -25.85
N GLY A 470 -29.05 -35.30 -26.45
CA GLY A 470 -29.89 -36.25 -25.71
C GLY A 470 -29.12 -37.13 -24.71
N GLN A 471 -27.78 -37.18 -24.82
CA GLN A 471 -26.88 -37.89 -23.90
C GLN A 471 -26.26 -36.95 -22.87
N GLY A 472 -26.57 -35.64 -22.91
CA GLY A 472 -25.97 -34.65 -22.02
C GLY A 472 -24.52 -34.32 -22.36
N TRP A 473 -24.14 -34.48 -23.63
CA TRP A 473 -22.76 -34.31 -24.09
C TRP A 473 -22.67 -33.44 -25.34
N ALA A 474 -21.63 -32.61 -25.41
CA ALA A 474 -21.29 -31.82 -26.58
C ALA A 474 -19.78 -31.52 -26.64
N GLN A 475 -19.25 -31.45 -27.86
CA GLN A 475 -17.90 -30.95 -28.14
C GLN A 475 -18.00 -29.56 -28.74
N VAL A 476 -17.59 -28.54 -28.00
CA VAL A 476 -17.65 -27.17 -28.47
C VAL A 476 -16.26 -26.77 -28.97
N SER A 477 -16.14 -26.50 -30.27
CA SER A 477 -14.93 -25.89 -30.81
C SER A 477 -15.03 -24.38 -30.63
N VAL A 478 -14.00 -23.77 -30.04
CA VAL A 478 -13.89 -22.32 -29.85
C VAL A 478 -12.61 -21.85 -30.50
N ARG A 479 -12.67 -20.70 -31.18
CA ARG A 479 -11.51 -20.01 -31.73
C ARG A 479 -11.45 -18.59 -31.18
N TRP A 480 -10.25 -18.18 -30.80
CA TRP A 480 -9.89 -16.84 -30.38
C TRP A 480 -8.95 -16.22 -31.40
N THR A 481 -9.26 -14.99 -31.80
CA THR A 481 -8.36 -14.12 -32.56
C THR A 481 -7.71 -13.14 -31.60
N CYS A 482 -6.39 -13.16 -31.52
CA CYS A 482 -5.57 -12.33 -30.66
C CYS A 482 -4.85 -11.28 -31.53
N SER A 483 -5.20 -10.00 -31.36
CA SER A 483 -4.64 -8.94 -32.22
C SER A 483 -3.14 -8.76 -32.02
N ASP A 484 -2.66 -8.81 -30.77
CA ASP A 484 -1.25 -8.99 -30.47
C ASP A 484 -0.92 -10.49 -30.52
N PRO A 485 -0.01 -10.94 -31.41
CA PRO A 485 0.33 -12.36 -31.50
C PRO A 485 1.21 -12.85 -30.36
N ARG A 486 1.75 -11.96 -29.53
CA ARG A 486 2.64 -12.29 -28.42
C ARG A 486 1.84 -12.78 -27.21
N ARG A 487 2.43 -13.72 -26.49
CA ARG A 487 1.96 -14.26 -25.22
C ARG A 487 2.90 -13.76 -24.13
N TYR A 488 2.35 -13.35 -23.00
CA TYR A 488 3.10 -12.71 -21.93
C TYR A 488 3.13 -13.58 -20.69
N SER A 489 4.21 -13.50 -19.92
CA SER A 489 4.24 -14.05 -18.56
C SER A 489 3.12 -13.43 -17.72
N LEU A 490 2.50 -14.22 -16.84
CA LEU A 490 1.59 -13.67 -15.82
C LEU A 490 2.30 -12.75 -14.84
N ALA A 491 3.60 -12.98 -14.63
CA ALA A 491 4.44 -12.06 -13.87
C ALA A 491 4.62 -10.75 -14.65
N GLN A 492 4.39 -9.63 -13.96
CA GLN A 492 4.79 -8.31 -14.39
C GLN A 492 5.96 -7.85 -13.52
N TYR A 493 6.98 -7.32 -14.17
CA TYR A 493 8.15 -6.76 -13.52
C TYR A 493 8.04 -5.23 -13.51
N SER A 494 8.62 -4.63 -12.48
CA SER A 494 8.77 -3.17 -12.39
C SER A 494 10.18 -2.85 -11.93
N GLN A 495 10.77 -1.82 -12.55
CA GLN A 495 12.07 -1.33 -12.15
C GLN A 495 12.21 0.17 -12.37
N VAL A 496 12.76 0.87 -11.39
CA VAL A 496 13.01 2.31 -11.47
C VAL A 496 14.39 2.56 -12.06
N ILE A 497 14.43 3.31 -13.16
CA ILE A 497 15.65 3.82 -13.78
C ILE A 497 15.96 5.18 -13.14
N PRO A 498 17.07 5.32 -12.39
CA PRO A 498 17.39 6.56 -11.70
C PRO A 498 17.76 7.67 -12.72
N ALA A 499 17.40 8.92 -12.41
CA ALA A 499 17.78 10.06 -13.23
C ALA A 499 19.31 10.21 -13.33
N GLY A 500 19.83 10.31 -14.56
CA GLY A 500 21.25 10.36 -14.87
C GLY A 500 21.99 9.03 -14.71
N GLY A 501 21.28 7.91 -14.52
CA GLY A 501 21.85 6.57 -14.38
C GLY A 501 21.29 5.58 -15.38
N THR A 502 21.86 4.37 -15.35
CA THR A 502 21.40 3.23 -16.16
C THR A 502 20.86 2.11 -15.29
N GLN A 503 20.03 1.27 -15.88
CA GLN A 503 19.48 0.07 -15.27
C GLN A 503 19.36 -1.03 -16.31
N SER A 504 19.93 -2.20 -16.01
CA SER A 504 19.73 -3.41 -16.80
C SER A 504 18.39 -4.05 -16.43
N ILE A 505 17.57 -4.33 -17.44
CA ILE A 505 16.32 -5.09 -17.32
C ILE A 505 16.39 -6.29 -18.29
N ALA A 506 15.73 -7.40 -17.96
CA ALA A 506 15.77 -8.61 -18.77
C ALA A 506 14.38 -9.03 -19.24
N ASN A 507 14.27 -9.36 -20.53
CA ASN A 507 13.12 -10.07 -21.09
C ASN A 507 13.54 -11.53 -21.34
N ALA A 508 13.06 -12.45 -20.49
CA ALA A 508 13.39 -13.87 -20.57
C ALA A 508 12.66 -14.61 -21.71
N GLY A 509 11.78 -13.91 -22.43
CA GLY A 509 11.03 -14.45 -23.56
C GLY A 509 11.84 -14.56 -24.86
N ASP A 510 11.18 -15.01 -25.93
CA ASP A 510 11.81 -15.27 -27.24
C ASP A 510 11.47 -14.22 -28.31
N VAL A 511 10.76 -13.16 -27.93
CA VAL A 511 10.46 -12.01 -28.79
C VAL A 511 10.50 -10.72 -27.97
N ALA A 512 10.78 -9.60 -28.62
CA ALA A 512 10.81 -8.30 -27.95
C ALA A 512 9.46 -7.94 -27.30
N THR A 513 9.54 -7.39 -26.09
CA THR A 513 8.40 -6.92 -25.30
C THR A 513 8.24 -5.41 -25.37
N SER A 514 7.02 -4.93 -25.17
CA SER A 514 6.66 -3.51 -25.22
C SER A 514 6.52 -2.97 -23.79
N PRO A 515 7.51 -2.24 -23.25
CA PRO A 515 7.46 -1.73 -21.88
C PRO A 515 6.45 -0.58 -21.72
N ARG A 516 6.02 -0.33 -20.49
CA ARG A 516 5.33 0.88 -20.09
C ARG A 516 6.22 1.70 -19.17
N PHE A 517 6.23 3.02 -19.34
CA PHE A 517 6.96 3.92 -18.45
C PHE A 517 6.03 4.85 -17.68
N ARG A 518 6.39 5.10 -16.44
CA ARG A 518 5.75 6.07 -15.55
C ARG A 518 6.79 7.03 -15.02
N ILE A 519 6.62 8.32 -15.32
CA ILE A 519 7.55 9.37 -14.93
C ILE A 519 6.80 10.39 -14.08
N LEU A 520 7.24 10.55 -12.83
CA LEU A 520 6.66 11.50 -11.89
C LEU A 520 7.36 12.86 -11.98
N GLY A 521 6.55 13.93 -12.01
CA GLY A 521 7.06 15.29 -11.86
C GLY A 521 7.45 15.60 -10.40
N PRO A 522 8.32 16.61 -10.16
CA PRO A 522 8.80 17.57 -11.15
C PRO A 522 9.94 17.01 -12.02
N ALA A 523 9.83 17.14 -13.34
CA ALA A 523 10.87 16.74 -14.30
C ALA A 523 10.80 17.61 -15.57
N VAL A 524 11.95 18.07 -16.05
CA VAL A 524 12.06 18.91 -17.26
C VAL A 524 12.75 18.12 -18.36
N ASN A 525 12.14 18.10 -19.54
CA ASN A 525 12.61 17.40 -20.73
C ASN A 525 13.05 15.95 -20.45
N PRO A 526 12.16 15.08 -19.95
CA PRO A 526 12.52 13.70 -19.68
C PRO A 526 12.89 12.95 -20.96
N VAL A 527 13.95 12.15 -20.90
CA VAL A 527 14.46 11.32 -22.00
C VAL A 527 14.71 9.90 -21.51
N LEU A 528 14.10 8.94 -22.19
CA LEU A 528 14.35 7.51 -22.02
C LEU A 528 15.28 7.04 -23.13
N VAL A 529 16.31 6.28 -22.78
CA VAL A 529 17.27 5.73 -23.73
C VAL A 529 17.34 4.22 -23.55
N ASN A 530 17.11 3.45 -24.62
CA ASN A 530 17.53 2.06 -24.67
C ASN A 530 18.94 2.04 -25.29
N VAL A 531 19.94 1.87 -24.43
CA VAL A 531 21.36 1.90 -24.81
C VAL A 531 21.72 0.68 -25.65
N THR A 532 21.13 -0.49 -25.34
CA THR A 532 21.37 -1.74 -26.09
C THR A 532 20.92 -1.62 -27.54
N LEU A 533 19.77 -0.98 -27.79
CA LEU A 533 19.16 -0.89 -29.11
C LEU A 533 19.40 0.44 -29.84
N ASP A 534 20.10 1.37 -29.22
CA ASP A 534 20.33 2.73 -29.72
C ASP A 534 19.01 3.45 -30.07
N ARG A 535 18.06 3.44 -29.13
CA ARG A 535 16.73 4.06 -29.29
C ARG A 535 16.48 5.09 -28.19
N ILE A 536 15.85 6.20 -28.57
CA ILE A 536 15.60 7.34 -27.68
C ILE A 536 14.10 7.70 -27.72
N LEU A 537 13.52 8.02 -26.57
CA LEU A 537 12.24 8.71 -26.44
C LEU A 537 12.43 9.93 -25.54
N GLY A 538 12.48 11.12 -26.15
CA GLY A 538 12.54 12.39 -25.45
C GLY A 538 11.22 13.14 -25.50
N PHE A 539 10.91 13.90 -24.45
CA PHE A 539 9.68 14.69 -24.36
C PHE A 539 9.99 16.16 -24.06
N ASP A 540 9.71 17.07 -24.99
CA ASP A 540 9.84 18.52 -24.87
C ASP A 540 8.70 19.10 -23.99
N LEU A 541 8.68 18.73 -22.71
CA LEU A 541 7.69 19.15 -21.73
C LEU A 541 8.28 19.34 -20.33
N THR A 542 7.53 20.02 -19.47
CA THR A 542 7.81 20.11 -18.03
C THR A 542 6.68 19.47 -17.24
N LEU A 543 7.00 18.41 -16.50
CA LEU A 543 6.11 17.82 -15.50
C LEU A 543 6.21 18.62 -14.21
N THR A 544 5.07 19.05 -13.68
CA THR A 544 4.99 19.68 -12.36
C THR A 544 4.82 18.63 -11.26
N SER A 545 5.05 19.03 -10.00
CA SER A 545 4.86 18.13 -8.85
C SER A 545 3.46 17.53 -8.83
N GLY A 546 3.37 16.21 -8.70
CA GLY A 546 2.11 15.46 -8.68
C GLY A 546 1.58 15.05 -10.06
N GLN A 547 2.20 15.47 -11.16
CA GLN A 547 1.87 14.96 -12.50
C GLN A 547 2.58 13.63 -12.76
N LEU A 548 1.86 12.70 -13.40
CA LEU A 548 2.40 11.42 -13.88
C LEU A 548 2.29 11.38 -15.40
N LEU A 549 3.44 11.27 -16.08
CA LEU A 549 3.50 10.95 -17.49
C LEU A 549 3.52 9.45 -17.68
N GLU A 550 2.50 8.92 -18.35
CA GLU A 550 2.41 7.51 -18.73
C GLU A 550 2.75 7.34 -20.21
N VAL A 551 3.77 6.54 -20.49
CA VAL A 551 4.19 6.16 -21.84
C VAL A 551 3.87 4.68 -22.03
N ASN A 552 2.99 4.37 -22.97
CA ASN A 552 2.66 3.00 -23.32
C ASN A 552 3.17 2.72 -24.73
N THR A 553 4.24 1.93 -24.83
CA THR A 553 4.89 1.60 -26.11
C THR A 553 4.05 0.62 -26.93
N GLN A 554 3.27 -0.26 -26.29
CA GLN A 554 2.39 -1.19 -27.01
C GLN A 554 1.25 -0.47 -27.73
N LEU A 555 0.65 0.55 -27.08
CA LEU A 555 -0.43 1.34 -27.67
C LEU A 555 0.08 2.57 -28.44
N GLY A 556 1.38 2.87 -28.40
CA GLY A 556 1.95 4.07 -29.00
C GLY A 556 1.42 5.37 -28.39
N THR A 557 1.08 5.39 -27.09
CA THR A 557 0.45 6.56 -26.44
C THR A 557 1.32 7.17 -25.35
N VAL A 558 1.25 8.49 -25.22
CA VAL A 558 1.88 9.29 -24.16
C VAL A 558 0.81 10.16 -23.53
N LYS A 559 0.56 10.05 -22.22
CA LYS A 559 -0.56 10.72 -21.56
C LYS A 559 -0.21 11.28 -20.17
N ILE A 560 -0.95 12.30 -19.74
CA ILE A 560 -1.07 12.73 -18.33
C ILE A 560 -2.56 12.75 -18.01
N GLY A 561 -3.00 11.85 -17.12
CA GLY A 561 -4.42 11.51 -16.99
C GLY A 561 -5.01 11.10 -18.34
N GLU A 562 -6.14 11.70 -18.72
CA GLU A 562 -6.79 11.41 -20.01
C GLU A 562 -6.21 12.19 -21.21
N THR A 563 -5.35 13.18 -20.96
CA THR A 563 -4.85 14.07 -22.02
C THR A 563 -3.63 13.46 -22.70
N SER A 564 -3.64 13.44 -24.04
CA SER A 564 -2.49 13.01 -24.84
C SER A 564 -1.41 14.08 -24.90
N TYR A 565 -0.16 13.66 -24.74
CA TYR A 565 1.06 14.46 -24.85
C TYR A 565 1.97 13.99 -25.99
N MET A 566 1.47 13.19 -26.93
CA MET A 566 2.24 12.71 -28.09
C MET A 566 2.92 13.83 -28.89
N SER A 567 2.32 15.02 -28.95
CA SER A 567 2.89 16.18 -29.66
C SER A 567 4.13 16.77 -29.01
N THR A 568 4.50 16.30 -27.83
CA THR A 568 5.71 16.73 -27.10
C THR A 568 6.93 15.88 -27.41
N LEU A 569 6.80 14.82 -28.21
CA LEU A 569 7.96 14.00 -28.60
C LEU A 569 9.03 14.88 -29.26
N SER A 570 10.26 14.76 -28.76
CA SER A 570 11.41 15.47 -29.31
C SER A 570 11.79 14.92 -30.69
N ALA A 571 12.54 15.70 -31.46
CA ALA A 571 12.93 15.32 -32.83
C ALA A 571 13.86 14.09 -32.91
N GLU A 572 14.52 13.74 -31.81
CA GLU A 572 15.41 12.57 -31.72
C GLU A 572 14.66 11.29 -31.35
N SER A 573 13.38 11.40 -31.02
CA SER A 573 12.57 10.28 -30.58
C SER A 573 12.29 9.30 -31.73
N VAL A 574 12.46 8.01 -31.46
CA VAL A 574 11.85 6.96 -32.29
C VAL A 574 10.32 7.01 -32.14
N PRO A 575 9.54 6.41 -33.07
CA PRO A 575 8.13 6.15 -32.81
C PRO A 575 7.95 5.45 -31.46
N VAL A 576 6.93 5.83 -30.68
CA VAL A 576 6.74 5.30 -29.31
C VAL A 576 6.63 3.77 -29.30
N GLU A 577 6.03 3.20 -30.33
CA GLU A 577 5.90 1.76 -30.58
C GLU A 577 7.22 1.05 -30.94
N ASP A 578 8.19 1.79 -31.45
CA ASP A 578 9.53 1.28 -31.72
C ASP A 578 10.40 1.28 -30.46
N PHE A 579 9.99 1.85 -29.32
CA PHE A 579 10.76 1.69 -28.09
C PHE A 579 10.41 0.37 -27.42
N ILE A 580 11.24 -0.64 -27.61
CA ILE A 580 11.03 -2.02 -27.13
C ILE A 580 12.16 -2.46 -26.20
N VAL A 581 11.93 -3.57 -25.51
CA VAL A 581 12.95 -4.33 -24.78
C VAL A 581 13.16 -5.62 -25.57
N ASP A 582 14.34 -5.80 -26.13
CA ASP A 582 14.68 -7.01 -26.90
C ASP A 582 14.85 -8.22 -25.98
N LEU A 583 15.18 -9.38 -26.53
CA LEU A 583 15.51 -10.56 -25.73
C LEU A 583 16.69 -10.29 -24.78
N ASP A 584 16.72 -11.03 -23.68
CA ASP A 584 17.78 -10.98 -22.66
C ASP A 584 17.95 -9.57 -22.05
N ASP A 585 19.17 -9.24 -21.62
CA ASP A 585 19.50 -8.01 -20.92
C ASP A 585 19.50 -6.78 -21.86
N ASN A 586 18.71 -5.78 -21.49
CA ASN A 586 18.65 -4.47 -22.11
C ASN A 586 19.07 -3.40 -21.08
N GLU A 587 20.06 -2.59 -21.42
CA GLU A 587 20.46 -1.45 -20.60
C GLU A 587 19.62 -0.23 -20.97
N LEU A 588 18.85 0.27 -20.01
CA LEU A 588 18.04 1.48 -20.15
C LEU A 588 18.65 2.62 -19.34
N ALA A 589 18.56 3.85 -19.85
CA ALA A 589 18.94 5.07 -19.16
C ALA A 589 17.77 6.04 -19.09
N TYR A 590 17.79 6.89 -18.06
CA TYR A 590 16.83 7.98 -17.90
C TYR A 590 17.57 9.29 -17.67
N GLU A 591 17.36 10.26 -18.55
CA GLU A 591 17.98 11.57 -18.52
C GLU A 591 16.91 12.67 -18.36
N VAL A 592 17.28 13.75 -17.67
CA VAL A 592 16.43 14.93 -17.44
C VAL A 592 17.31 16.17 -17.36
N ASP A 593 16.80 17.31 -17.83
CA ASP A 593 17.52 18.59 -17.69
C ASP A 593 17.51 19.07 -16.23
N SER A 594 16.40 18.84 -15.52
CA SER A 594 16.28 19.10 -14.08
C SER A 594 15.09 18.34 -13.48
N GLY A 595 15.12 18.14 -12.16
CA GLY A 595 14.10 17.36 -11.45
C GLY A 595 14.35 15.85 -11.59
N GLY A 596 13.29 15.06 -11.69
CA GLY A 596 13.35 13.62 -11.98
C GLY A 596 13.86 12.74 -10.85
N ALA A 597 13.91 13.24 -9.61
CA ALA A 597 14.48 12.51 -8.46
C ALA A 597 13.80 11.15 -8.19
N ALA A 598 12.55 10.99 -8.61
CA ALA A 598 11.80 9.73 -8.51
C ALA A 598 12.24 8.67 -9.54
N GLY A 599 13.02 9.04 -10.55
CA GLY A 599 13.36 8.19 -11.69
C GLY A 599 12.20 7.97 -12.66
N ALA A 600 12.42 7.07 -13.61
CA ALA A 600 11.39 6.55 -14.51
C ALA A 600 11.11 5.09 -14.16
N GLU A 601 9.89 4.77 -13.77
CA GLU A 601 9.48 3.38 -13.54
C GLU A 601 9.19 2.70 -14.89
N CYS A 602 9.88 1.61 -15.17
CA CYS A 602 9.66 0.73 -16.32
C CYS A 602 8.88 -0.50 -15.86
N LEU A 603 7.74 -0.78 -16.49
CA LEU A 603 6.96 -1.99 -16.28
C LEU A 603 6.96 -2.84 -17.55
N TRP A 604 7.21 -4.15 -17.41
CA TRP A 604 7.20 -5.08 -18.55
C TRP A 604 6.82 -6.49 -18.11
N SER A 605 6.52 -7.34 -19.09
CA SER A 605 6.33 -8.78 -18.93
C SER A 605 7.18 -9.49 -19.97
N ASP A 606 7.64 -10.69 -19.66
CA ASP A 606 8.38 -11.52 -20.62
C ASP A 606 7.45 -11.87 -21.77
N ALA A 607 7.92 -11.70 -23.01
CA ALA A 607 7.10 -11.90 -24.21
C ALA A 607 7.58 -13.10 -25.04
N TYR A 608 6.65 -13.96 -25.40
CA TYR A 608 6.85 -15.15 -26.19
C TYR A 608 6.03 -15.04 -27.48
N LEU A 609 6.59 -15.41 -28.62
CA LEU A 609 5.81 -15.44 -29.86
C LEU A 609 4.95 -16.69 -29.87
#